data_AF-A0A821CJH6-F1
#
_entry.id   AF-A0A821CJH6-F1
#
_cell.length_a   1.000
_cell.length_b   1.000
_cell.length_c   1.000
_cell.angle_alpha   90.00
_cell.angle_beta   90.00
_cell.angle_gamma   90.00
#
_symmetry.space_group_name_H-M   'P 1'
#
loop_
_entity.id
_entity.type
_entity.pdbx_description
1 polymer ?
#
loop_
_entity_poly.entity_id
_entity_poly.type
_entity_poly.pdbx_seq_one_letter_code
_entity_poly.pdbx_strand_id
1 'polypeptide(L)'
;MLLTISYRYLFSQSSILTEYSIKLSSTSSHSNNKRHRTSSSLPYHHHPHSHPHHHRLNSNKTNNQTNTLRRLFQPIDVKPMTAVNKLDPTSSQNADTNIGQELTGGKTLERNALLRIITDFYRRDEIKTLAADQGLDNRLFQDAYVSFRKFCIQSTVLPVDLHIVFSDIISESGHVTDIFPYFLRHAREMFPHLTCMEDLKKISDLRDPANWYPDARAIQRKIIFHAGPTNSGKV
;
A
#
# COMPACT_ATOMS: atom_id res chain seq x y z
N MET A 1 -16.14 22.44 -28.74
CA MET A 1 -16.84 21.25 -28.19
C MET A 1 -16.34 19.96 -28.86
N LEU A 2 -15.01 19.74 -28.91
CA LEU A 2 -14.39 18.55 -29.54
C LEU A 2 -13.00 18.26 -28.92
N LEU A 3 -12.87 18.27 -27.58
CA LEU A 3 -11.61 17.90 -26.90
C LEU A 3 -11.80 16.99 -25.68
N THR A 4 -13.03 16.63 -25.32
CA THR A 4 -13.32 15.76 -24.16
C THR A 4 -13.29 14.25 -24.46
N ILE A 5 -12.97 13.82 -25.69
CA ILE A 5 -13.00 12.39 -26.07
C ILE A 5 -11.60 11.75 -26.09
N SER A 6 -10.50 12.51 -26.04
CA SER A 6 -9.16 11.92 -26.27
C SER A 6 -8.51 11.26 -25.04
N TYR A 7 -8.93 11.57 -23.80
CA TYR A 7 -8.27 11.03 -22.61
C TYR A 7 -8.73 9.62 -22.19
N ARG A 8 -9.84 9.10 -22.74
CA ARG A 8 -10.24 7.70 -22.55
C ARG A 8 -9.53 6.72 -23.50
N TYR A 9 -8.94 7.21 -24.59
CA TYR A 9 -8.31 6.35 -25.60
C TYR A 9 -6.82 6.09 -25.35
N LEU A 10 -6.11 7.02 -24.69
CA LEU A 10 -4.69 6.87 -24.39
C LEU A 10 -4.39 5.97 -23.17
N PHE A 11 -5.40 5.59 -22.38
CA PHE A 11 -5.26 4.59 -21.32
C PHE A 11 -5.62 3.15 -21.77
N SER A 12 -5.95 2.95 -23.05
CA SER A 12 -6.37 1.67 -23.61
C SER A 12 -5.26 0.87 -24.32
N GLN A 13 -4.02 1.37 -24.38
CA GLN A 13 -2.89 0.73 -25.08
C GLN A 13 -1.71 0.37 -24.16
N SER A 14 -1.99 0.19 -22.86
CA SER A 14 -1.05 -0.42 -21.90
C SER A 14 -1.59 -1.79 -21.50
N SER A 15 -1.41 -2.75 -22.38
CA SER A 15 -1.96 -4.10 -22.32
C SER A 15 -1.38 -4.94 -21.17
N ILE A 16 -1.92 -4.85 -19.94
CA ILE A 16 -1.99 -5.97 -18.98
C ILE A 16 -3.15 -5.76 -17.98
N LEU A 17 -4.42 -5.70 -18.40
CA LEU A 17 -5.57 -5.87 -17.48
C LEU A 17 -6.80 -6.41 -18.23
N THR A 18 -6.78 -7.70 -18.53
CA THR A 18 -7.99 -8.45 -18.90
C THR A 18 -8.01 -9.74 -18.10
N GLU A 19 -8.71 -9.71 -16.97
CA GLU A 19 -9.64 -10.74 -16.49
C GLU A 19 -9.89 -10.55 -14.99
N TYR A 20 -10.93 -9.79 -14.65
CA TYR A 20 -11.63 -9.99 -13.37
C TYR A 20 -13.13 -9.89 -13.64
N SER A 21 -13.70 -11.01 -14.08
CA SER A 21 -15.14 -11.24 -14.04
C SER A 21 -15.58 -11.48 -12.60
N ILE A 22 -16.61 -10.72 -12.22
CA ILE A 22 -17.34 -10.83 -10.97
C ILE A 22 -17.97 -12.22 -10.86
N LYS A 23 -17.64 -12.99 -9.81
CA LYS A 23 -18.46 -14.13 -9.37
C LYS A 23 -18.86 -13.93 -7.92
N LEU A 24 -20.18 -13.81 -7.75
CA LEU A 24 -20.90 -13.76 -6.49
C LEU A 24 -20.63 -15.00 -5.64
N SER A 25 -20.61 -14.78 -4.33
CA SER A 25 -20.56 -15.73 -3.26
C SER A 25 -21.79 -16.65 -3.24
N SER A 26 -21.55 -17.96 -3.14
CA SER A 26 -22.53 -18.92 -2.65
C SER A 26 -21.93 -19.68 -1.47
N THR A 27 -22.53 -19.46 -0.30
CA THR A 27 -22.30 -20.18 0.94
C THR A 27 -22.65 -21.66 0.76
N SER A 28 -21.76 -22.56 1.17
CA SER A 28 -22.12 -23.96 1.39
C SER A 28 -21.73 -24.38 2.81
N SER A 29 -22.76 -24.76 3.55
CA SER A 29 -22.73 -25.41 4.83
C SER A 29 -22.16 -26.82 4.68
N HIS A 30 -21.16 -27.18 5.50
CA HIS A 30 -20.75 -28.57 5.66
C HIS A 30 -20.92 -29.02 7.10
N SER A 31 -21.75 -30.06 7.22
CA SER A 31 -22.13 -30.84 8.36
C SER A 31 -20.93 -31.41 9.11
N ASN A 32 -20.84 -31.16 10.42
CA ASN A 32 -19.87 -31.79 11.31
C ASN A 32 -20.42 -33.14 11.81
N ASN A 33 -19.69 -34.19 11.46
CA ASN A 33 -20.02 -35.56 11.81
C ASN A 33 -19.79 -35.85 13.30
N LYS A 34 -20.85 -36.42 13.89
CA LYS A 34 -21.01 -36.93 15.25
C LYS A 34 -19.90 -37.95 15.58
N ARG A 35 -19.17 -37.75 16.69
CA ARG A 35 -18.45 -38.85 17.36
C ARG A 35 -18.81 -38.88 18.83
N HIS A 36 -19.26 -40.07 19.22
CA HIS A 36 -19.69 -40.48 20.54
C HIS A 36 -18.60 -40.29 21.59
N ARG A 37 -18.98 -39.76 22.76
CA ARG A 37 -18.23 -39.96 24.00
C ARG A 37 -19.21 -40.42 25.08
N THR A 38 -18.89 -41.57 25.65
CA THR A 38 -19.62 -42.32 26.65
C THR A 38 -19.67 -41.58 27.98
N SER A 39 -20.84 -41.68 28.61
CA SER A 39 -21.22 -41.17 29.92
C SER A 39 -20.58 -41.96 31.06
N SER A 40 -20.03 -41.25 32.05
CA SER A 40 -19.94 -41.73 33.44
C SER A 40 -20.23 -40.56 34.37
N SER A 41 -21.33 -40.70 35.10
CA SER A 41 -21.93 -39.79 36.09
C SER A 41 -21.15 -39.72 37.39
N LEU A 42 -21.15 -38.56 38.06
CA LEU A 42 -21.43 -38.40 39.50
C LEU A 42 -21.77 -36.92 39.81
N PRO A 43 -22.69 -36.61 40.74
CA PRO A 43 -23.29 -35.28 40.89
C PRO A 43 -22.73 -34.50 42.09
N TYR A 44 -22.43 -33.20 41.93
CA TYR A 44 -22.26 -32.30 43.07
C TYR A 44 -22.83 -30.89 42.80
N HIS A 45 -23.70 -30.51 43.73
CA HIS A 45 -24.28 -29.22 44.13
C HIS A 45 -24.02 -27.92 43.34
N HIS A 46 -25.13 -27.24 43.04
CA HIS A 46 -25.21 -25.83 42.67
C HIS A 46 -25.10 -24.88 43.88
N HIS A 47 -24.21 -23.89 43.78
CA HIS A 47 -24.36 -22.58 44.43
C HIS A 47 -23.97 -21.47 43.44
N PRO A 48 -24.75 -20.38 43.31
CA PRO A 48 -24.46 -19.30 42.40
C PRO A 48 -23.63 -18.21 43.10
N HIS A 49 -22.43 -17.95 42.61
CA HIS A 49 -21.73 -16.69 42.88
C HIS A 49 -21.40 -15.99 41.57
N SER A 50 -22.17 -14.94 41.32
CA SER A 50 -22.01 -13.93 40.29
C SER A 50 -20.82 -13.03 40.61
N HIS A 51 -19.79 -13.05 39.78
CA HIS A 51 -18.80 -11.96 39.67
C HIS A 51 -18.57 -11.66 38.17
N PRO A 52 -18.84 -10.43 37.70
CA PRO A 52 -18.59 -10.05 36.32
C PRO A 52 -17.09 -9.78 36.12
N HIS A 53 -16.43 -10.64 35.35
CA HIS A 53 -15.11 -10.34 34.80
C HIS A 53 -15.24 -9.25 33.73
N HIS A 54 -14.92 -8.01 34.10
CA HIS A 54 -14.66 -6.96 33.13
C HIS A 54 -13.42 -7.34 32.31
N HIS A 55 -13.62 -7.79 31.07
CA HIS A 55 -12.56 -7.87 30.07
C HIS A 55 -12.11 -6.44 29.72
N ARG A 56 -11.07 -5.97 30.42
CA ARG A 56 -10.33 -4.77 30.04
C ARG A 56 -9.62 -5.07 28.70
N LEU A 57 -10.16 -4.53 27.61
CA LEU A 57 -9.49 -4.54 26.31
C LEU A 57 -8.13 -3.85 26.47
N ASN A 58 -7.07 -4.63 26.24
CA ASN A 58 -5.70 -4.23 26.47
C ASN A 58 -5.23 -3.30 25.33
N SER A 59 -5.27 -1.98 25.53
CA SER A 59 -4.83 -0.99 24.54
C SER A 59 -3.32 -1.03 24.25
N ASN A 60 -2.56 -1.88 24.95
CA ASN A 60 -1.12 -2.04 24.75
C ASN A 60 -0.76 -2.87 23.51
N LYS A 61 -1.70 -3.61 22.91
CA LYS A 61 -1.43 -4.46 21.73
C LYS A 61 -1.31 -3.65 20.43
N THR A 62 -2.07 -2.56 20.32
CA THR A 62 -2.07 -1.69 19.13
C THR A 62 -0.76 -0.90 19.01
N ASN A 63 -0.19 -0.45 20.14
CA ASN A 63 1.01 0.38 20.15
C ASN A 63 2.30 -0.38 19.77
N ASN A 64 2.34 -1.69 20.00
CA ASN A 64 3.46 -2.53 19.56
C ASN A 64 3.36 -2.88 18.07
N GLN A 65 2.16 -3.18 17.57
CA GLN A 65 1.97 -3.49 16.14
C GLN A 65 2.27 -2.28 15.24
N THR A 66 1.85 -1.07 15.63
CA THR A 66 2.15 0.15 14.88
C THR A 66 3.66 0.44 14.83
N ASN A 67 4.39 0.16 15.91
CA ASN A 67 5.85 0.27 15.95
C ASN A 67 6.56 -0.79 15.11
N THR A 68 6.02 -2.02 15.05
CA THR A 68 6.56 -3.06 14.17
C THR A 68 6.38 -2.71 12.70
N LEU A 69 5.19 -2.25 12.28
CA LEU A 69 4.92 -1.85 10.90
C LEU A 69 5.76 -0.63 10.47
N ARG A 70 6.01 0.29 11.40
CA ARG A 70 6.96 1.41 11.21
C ARG A 70 8.37 0.96 10.86
N ARG A 71 8.83 -0.15 11.44
CA ARG A 71 10.17 -0.69 11.19
C ARG A 71 10.27 -1.44 9.87
N LEU A 72 9.19 -2.07 9.42
CA LEU A 72 9.18 -2.90 8.21
C LEU A 72 9.17 -2.07 6.93
N PHE A 73 8.44 -0.96 6.91
CA PHE A 73 8.35 -0.08 5.75
C PHE A 73 9.01 1.26 6.06
N GLN A 74 10.31 1.33 5.76
CA GLN A 74 11.09 2.55 5.87
C GLN A 74 10.92 3.39 4.60
N PRO A 75 10.66 4.70 4.72
CA PRO A 75 10.54 5.59 3.58
C PRO A 75 11.89 5.75 2.87
N ILE A 76 11.87 5.68 1.54
CA ILE A 76 13.00 6.08 0.70
C ILE A 76 12.92 7.59 0.47
N ASP A 77 14.05 8.28 0.59
CA ASP A 77 14.13 9.72 0.35
C ASP A 77 14.00 10.03 -1.15
N VAL A 78 12.93 10.73 -1.52
CA VAL A 78 12.74 11.30 -2.87
C VAL A 78 13.28 12.73 -2.87
N LYS A 79 14.33 12.97 -3.66
CA LYS A 79 15.00 14.28 -3.70
C LYS A 79 14.21 15.29 -4.55
N PRO A 80 14.13 16.57 -4.13
CA PRO A 80 13.60 17.64 -4.97
C PRO A 80 14.36 17.74 -6.30
N MET A 81 13.65 18.05 -7.37
CA MET A 81 14.26 18.28 -8.68
C MET A 81 14.88 19.68 -8.73
N THR A 82 16.18 19.73 -9.01
CA THR A 82 16.91 20.98 -9.25
C THR A 82 17.33 21.03 -10.72
N ALA A 83 17.11 22.16 -11.38
CA ALA A 83 17.70 22.44 -12.68
C ALA A 83 19.22 22.18 -12.63
N VAL A 84 19.76 21.48 -13.64
CA VAL A 84 21.18 21.16 -13.68
C VAL A 84 21.95 22.46 -13.89
N ASN A 85 22.89 22.76 -12.98
CA ASN A 85 23.74 23.93 -13.14
C ASN A 85 24.72 23.69 -14.31
N LYS A 86 24.71 24.64 -15.24
CA LYS A 86 25.43 24.78 -16.53
C LYS A 86 26.97 24.62 -16.53
N LEU A 87 27.57 23.94 -15.56
CA LEU A 87 29.03 23.87 -15.38
C LEU A 87 29.69 22.62 -16.01
N ASP A 88 28.93 21.76 -16.70
CA ASP A 88 29.51 20.66 -17.48
C ASP A 88 29.56 21.01 -18.98
N PRO A 89 30.76 21.24 -19.56
CA PRO A 89 30.91 21.63 -20.96
C PRO A 89 30.66 20.50 -21.98
N THR A 90 30.21 19.31 -21.57
CA THR A 90 30.04 18.16 -22.48
C THR A 90 28.60 17.77 -22.82
N SER A 91 27.59 18.46 -22.29
CA SER A 91 26.18 18.14 -22.58
C SER A 91 25.63 18.95 -23.77
N SER A 92 25.44 18.26 -24.89
CA SER A 92 24.86 18.79 -26.12
C SER A 92 23.42 19.28 -25.91
N GLN A 93 23.18 20.56 -26.22
CA GLN A 93 21.96 21.09 -26.88
C GLN A 93 20.63 20.44 -26.49
N ASN A 94 20.24 20.48 -25.22
CA ASN A 94 18.84 20.45 -24.81
C ASN A 94 18.72 21.46 -23.69
N ALA A 95 18.09 22.60 -23.98
CA ALA A 95 17.91 23.68 -23.01
C ALA A 95 17.24 23.12 -21.74
N ASP A 96 17.79 23.48 -20.57
CA ASP A 96 17.19 23.40 -19.24
C ASP A 96 15.94 24.30 -19.16
N THR A 97 14.98 24.03 -20.03
CA THR A 97 13.75 24.76 -20.14
C THR A 97 12.79 24.18 -19.11
N ASN A 98 12.28 25.01 -18.22
CA ASN A 98 11.12 24.65 -17.40
C ASN A 98 9.90 24.58 -18.33
N ILE A 99 9.76 23.48 -19.07
CA ILE A 99 8.73 23.28 -20.10
C ILE A 99 7.34 23.47 -19.50
N GLY A 100 7.13 23.03 -18.25
CA GLY A 100 5.87 23.25 -17.54
C GLY A 100 5.52 24.74 -17.43
N GLN A 101 6.49 25.56 -17.02
CA GLN A 101 6.31 27.01 -16.94
C GLN A 101 6.05 27.64 -18.31
N GLU A 102 6.76 27.21 -19.36
CA GLU A 102 6.52 27.72 -20.72
C GLU A 102 5.12 27.40 -21.23
N LEU A 103 4.67 26.15 -21.05
CA LEU A 103 3.35 25.68 -21.47
C LEU A 103 2.21 26.38 -20.73
N THR A 104 2.46 26.91 -19.53
CA THR A 104 1.47 27.63 -18.72
C THR A 104 1.66 29.14 -18.76
N GLY A 105 2.15 29.67 -19.89
CA GLY A 105 2.24 31.11 -20.14
C GLY A 105 3.41 31.82 -19.47
N GLY A 106 4.49 31.09 -19.15
CA GLY A 106 5.72 31.64 -18.56
C GLY A 106 5.60 32.01 -17.08
N LYS A 107 4.44 31.78 -16.45
CA LYS A 107 4.18 32.16 -15.05
C LYS A 107 4.76 31.14 -14.08
N THR A 108 5.62 31.59 -13.17
CA THR A 108 6.13 30.77 -12.06
C THR A 108 5.00 30.48 -11.06
N LEU A 109 4.92 29.23 -10.60
CA LEU A 109 4.00 28.82 -9.54
C LEU A 109 4.39 29.45 -8.20
N GLU A 110 3.47 30.21 -7.60
CA GLU A 110 3.72 30.84 -6.30
C GLU A 110 3.74 29.78 -5.19
N ARG A 111 4.79 29.79 -4.37
CA ARG A 111 4.97 28.87 -3.25
C ARG A 111 3.79 28.82 -2.29
N ASN A 112 3.18 29.98 -1.98
CA ASN A 112 2.02 30.04 -1.08
C ASN A 112 0.78 29.42 -1.70
N ALA A 113 0.56 29.61 -3.01
CA ALA A 113 -0.54 28.99 -3.74
C ALA A 113 -0.39 27.46 -3.73
N LEU A 114 0.81 26.95 -4.01
CA LEU A 114 1.11 25.51 -3.91
C LEU A 114 0.83 24.97 -2.50
N LEU A 115 1.29 25.66 -1.45
CA LEU A 115 1.04 25.25 -0.07
C LEU A 115 -0.45 25.17 0.26
N ARG A 116 -1.25 26.14 -0.19
CA ARG A 116 -2.71 26.15 0.01
C ARG A 116 -3.36 24.95 -0.67
N ILE A 117 -3.03 24.71 -1.95
CA ILE A 117 -3.58 23.61 -2.74
C ILE A 117 -3.20 22.25 -2.14
N ILE A 118 -1.92 22.05 -1.81
CA ILE A 118 -1.42 20.81 -1.21
C ILE A 118 -2.06 20.55 0.16
N THR A 119 -2.28 21.61 0.94
CA THR A 119 -2.98 21.49 2.23
C THR A 119 -4.46 21.14 2.04
N ASP A 120 -5.14 21.72 1.05
CA ASP A 120 -6.53 21.38 0.72
C ASP A 120 -6.64 19.91 0.30
N PHE A 121 -5.75 19.46 -0.59
CA PHE A 121 -5.64 18.07 -1.03
C PHE A 121 -5.55 17.10 0.14
N TYR A 122 -4.70 17.38 1.13
CA TYR A 122 -4.51 16.52 2.30
C TYR A 122 -5.74 16.43 3.22
N ARG A 123 -6.54 17.50 3.29
CA ARG A 123 -7.67 17.58 4.22
C ARG A 123 -8.88 16.79 3.75
N ARG A 124 -9.04 16.61 2.44
CA ARG A 124 -10.18 15.93 1.81
C ARG A 124 -10.27 14.47 2.23
N ASP A 125 -11.46 14.06 2.63
CA ASP A 125 -11.69 12.67 3.07
C ASP A 125 -11.72 11.73 1.87
N GLU A 126 -12.21 12.17 0.70
CA GLU A 126 -12.16 11.37 -0.53
C GLU A 126 -10.72 10.98 -0.91
N ILE A 127 -9.75 11.86 -0.66
CA ILE A 127 -8.33 11.60 -0.92
C ILE A 127 -7.77 10.56 0.04
N LYS A 128 -8.14 10.63 1.33
CA LYS A 128 -7.69 9.66 2.34
C LYS A 128 -8.29 8.27 2.07
N THR A 129 -9.57 8.21 1.71
CA THR A 129 -10.23 6.95 1.33
C THR A 129 -9.54 6.35 0.11
N LEU A 130 -9.31 7.14 -0.94
CA LEU A 130 -8.64 6.67 -2.15
C LEU A 130 -7.20 6.24 -1.88
N ALA A 131 -6.47 6.92 -0.99
CA ALA A 131 -5.14 6.50 -0.57
C ALA A 131 -5.16 5.15 0.15
N ALA A 132 -6.11 4.93 1.07
CA ALA A 132 -6.27 3.67 1.77
C ALA A 132 -6.57 2.51 0.80
N ASP A 133 -7.39 2.73 -0.23
CA ASP A 133 -7.67 1.76 -1.29
C ASP A 133 -6.41 1.38 -2.10
N GLN A 134 -5.43 2.29 -2.16
CA GLN A 134 -4.11 2.05 -2.77
C GLN A 134 -3.07 1.47 -1.80
N GLY A 135 -3.47 1.08 -0.59
CA GLY A 135 -2.59 0.48 0.42
C GLY A 135 -1.81 1.49 1.26
N LEU A 136 -2.08 2.79 1.13
CA LEU A 136 -1.51 3.82 1.99
C LEU A 136 -2.35 3.93 3.27
N ASP A 137 -1.91 3.28 4.34
CA ASP A 137 -2.47 3.52 5.66
C ASP A 137 -2.25 4.97 6.13
N ASN A 138 -2.92 5.39 7.21
CA ASN A 138 -2.82 6.76 7.72
C ASN A 138 -1.37 7.21 7.97
N ARG A 139 -0.47 6.28 8.31
CA ARG A 139 0.93 6.59 8.55
C ARG A 139 1.66 6.81 7.24
N LEU A 140 1.61 5.85 6.32
CA LEU A 140 2.26 5.93 5.02
C LEU A 140 1.75 7.14 4.23
N PHE A 141 0.45 7.42 4.32
CA PHE A 141 -0.15 8.62 3.75
C PHE A 141 0.47 9.91 4.30
N GLN A 142 0.61 10.01 5.62
CA GLN A 142 1.22 11.18 6.27
C GLN A 142 2.70 11.34 5.92
N ASP A 143 3.47 10.25 5.95
CA ASP A 143 4.90 10.25 5.61
C ASP A 143 5.09 10.66 4.12
N ALA A 144 4.29 10.08 3.22
CA ALA A 144 4.27 10.43 1.80
C ALA A 144 3.84 11.88 1.58
N TYR A 145 2.83 12.37 2.29
CA TYR A 145 2.36 13.75 2.18
C TYR A 145 3.44 14.76 2.57
N VAL A 146 4.12 14.55 3.70
CA VAL A 146 5.19 15.43 4.17
C VAL A 146 6.31 15.50 3.14
N SER A 147 6.70 14.35 2.58
CA SER A 147 7.71 14.27 1.53
C SER A 147 7.26 14.92 0.22
N PHE A 148 6.05 14.63 -0.25
CA PHE A 148 5.50 15.19 -1.49
C PHE A 148 5.35 16.72 -1.40
N ARG A 149 4.88 17.23 -0.26
CA ARG A 149 4.84 18.67 0.01
C ARG A 149 6.23 19.27 -0.04
N LYS A 150 7.23 18.63 0.60
CA LYS A 150 8.62 19.08 0.55
C LYS A 150 9.14 19.10 -0.89
N PHE A 151 8.89 18.05 -1.65
CA PHE A 151 9.25 17.94 -3.07
C PHE A 151 8.64 19.06 -3.90
N CYS A 152 7.33 19.27 -3.83
CA CYS A 152 6.63 20.30 -4.62
C CYS A 152 7.13 21.72 -4.31
N ILE A 153 7.54 21.94 -3.06
CA ILE A 153 7.87 23.27 -2.55
C ILE A 153 9.37 23.57 -2.68
N GLN A 154 10.24 22.56 -2.61
CA GLN A 154 11.70 22.76 -2.66
C GLN A 154 12.30 22.52 -4.05
N SER A 155 11.55 21.90 -4.97
CA SER A 155 12.04 21.71 -6.34
C SER A 155 12.07 23.04 -7.10
N THR A 156 13.14 23.30 -7.84
CA THR A 156 13.22 24.48 -8.72
C THR A 156 12.49 24.23 -10.05
N VAL A 157 12.36 22.96 -10.45
CA VAL A 157 11.59 22.52 -11.61
C VAL A 157 10.71 21.36 -11.17
N LEU A 158 9.42 21.40 -11.49
CA LEU A 158 8.51 20.27 -11.27
C LEU A 158 8.41 19.42 -12.54
N PRO A 159 8.02 18.13 -12.44
CA PRO A 159 7.56 17.37 -13.60
C PRO A 159 6.53 18.18 -14.38
N VAL A 160 6.67 18.20 -15.72
CA VAL A 160 5.87 19.05 -16.62
C VAL A 160 4.37 18.84 -16.41
N ASP A 161 3.97 17.58 -16.31
CA ASP A 161 2.61 17.12 -16.06
C ASP A 161 2.05 17.66 -14.72
N LEU A 162 2.83 17.57 -13.65
CA LEU A 162 2.46 18.10 -12.34
C LEU A 162 2.42 19.65 -12.31
N HIS A 163 3.32 20.31 -13.03
CA HIS A 163 3.30 21.78 -13.16
C HIS A 163 2.01 22.26 -13.82
N ILE A 164 1.60 21.62 -14.91
CA ILE A 164 0.35 21.94 -15.63
C ILE A 164 -0.86 21.80 -14.70
N VAL A 165 -0.94 20.69 -13.96
CA VAL A 165 -2.04 20.44 -13.01
C VAL A 165 -2.11 21.52 -11.93
N PHE A 166 -0.98 21.94 -11.36
CA PHE A 166 -0.99 23.04 -10.39
C PHE A 166 -1.41 24.36 -11.03
N SER A 167 -0.95 24.67 -12.25
CA SER A 167 -1.36 25.88 -12.98
C SER A 167 -2.86 25.90 -13.28
N ASP A 168 -3.45 24.76 -13.66
CA ASP A 168 -4.89 24.65 -13.91
C ASP A 168 -5.70 24.86 -12.64
N ILE A 169 -5.29 24.24 -11.52
CA ILE A 169 -5.97 24.43 -10.23
C ILE A 169 -5.87 25.90 -9.77
N ILE A 170 -4.72 26.56 -9.94
CA ILE A 170 -4.54 27.98 -9.60
C ILE A 170 -5.43 28.88 -10.47
N SER A 171 -5.67 28.48 -11.71
CA SER A 171 -6.49 29.21 -12.68
C SER A 171 -7.98 28.81 -12.62
N GLU A 172 -8.37 28.01 -11.62
CA GLU A 172 -9.72 27.49 -11.43
C GLU A 172 -10.25 26.63 -12.61
N SER A 173 -9.34 26.10 -13.45
CA SER A 173 -9.64 25.21 -14.58
C SER A 173 -9.40 23.73 -14.27
N GLY A 174 -8.93 23.39 -13.06
CA GLY A 174 -8.68 22.02 -12.60
C GLY A 174 -9.22 21.77 -11.18
N HIS A 175 -9.37 20.50 -10.81
CA HIS A 175 -9.82 20.12 -9.47
C HIS A 175 -8.65 19.65 -8.61
N VAL A 176 -8.69 19.92 -7.29
CA VAL A 176 -7.61 19.58 -6.36
C VAL A 176 -7.31 18.07 -6.34
N THR A 177 -8.29 17.22 -6.63
CA THR A 177 -8.11 15.77 -6.72
C THR A 177 -7.21 15.32 -7.86
N ASP A 178 -7.01 16.16 -8.87
CA ASP A 178 -6.17 15.84 -10.04
C ASP A 178 -4.68 15.69 -9.66
N ILE A 179 -4.31 16.11 -8.44
CA ILE A 179 -3.00 15.89 -7.82
C ILE A 179 -2.78 14.42 -7.44
N PHE A 180 -3.85 13.66 -7.18
CA PHE A 180 -3.75 12.33 -6.57
C PHE A 180 -2.86 11.35 -7.34
N PRO A 181 -2.93 11.22 -8.68
CA PRO A 181 -2.06 10.31 -9.42
C PRO A 181 -0.56 10.62 -9.22
N TYR A 182 -0.20 11.89 -9.12
CA TYR A 182 1.17 12.35 -8.90
C TYR A 182 1.64 12.10 -7.47
N PHE A 183 0.76 12.36 -6.50
CA PHE A 183 1.00 12.00 -5.11
C PHE A 183 1.21 10.49 -4.96
N LEU A 184 0.40 9.66 -5.62
CA LEU A 184 0.52 8.21 -5.58
C LEU A 184 1.81 7.72 -6.24
N ARG A 185 2.23 8.34 -7.36
CA ARG A 185 3.54 8.08 -7.98
C ARG A 185 4.67 8.35 -6.99
N HIS A 186 4.67 9.52 -6.36
CA HIS A 186 5.64 9.89 -5.31
C HIS A 186 5.64 8.91 -4.14
N ALA A 187 4.45 8.51 -3.67
CA ALA A 187 4.31 7.56 -2.57
C ALA A 187 4.87 6.17 -2.92
N ARG A 188 4.72 5.72 -4.17
CA ARG A 188 5.28 4.44 -4.65
C ARG A 188 6.81 4.48 -4.77
N GLU A 189 7.40 5.62 -5.11
CA GLU A 189 8.86 5.81 -5.05
C GLU A 189 9.38 5.74 -3.62
N MET A 190 8.65 6.35 -2.67
CA MET A 190 9.00 6.26 -1.25
C MET A 190 8.80 4.86 -0.65
N PHE A 191 7.76 4.16 -1.09
CA PHE A 191 7.33 2.89 -0.54
C PHE A 191 7.17 1.85 -1.66
N PRO A 192 8.26 1.26 -2.16
CA PRO A 192 8.23 0.39 -3.34
C PRO A 192 7.35 -0.85 -3.18
N HIS A 193 7.14 -1.33 -1.96
CA HIS A 193 6.27 -2.48 -1.69
C HIS A 193 4.83 -2.25 -2.18
N LEU A 194 4.36 -1.00 -2.28
CA LEU A 194 3.03 -0.66 -2.77
C LEU A 194 2.79 -1.10 -4.22
N THR A 195 3.85 -1.27 -5.04
CA THR A 195 3.71 -1.72 -6.43
C THR A 195 3.75 -3.23 -6.58
N CYS A 196 4.30 -3.96 -5.60
CA CYS A 196 4.56 -5.39 -5.68
C CYS A 196 3.96 -6.21 -4.53
N MET A 197 2.99 -5.66 -3.78
CA MET A 197 2.36 -6.36 -2.65
C MET A 197 1.82 -7.75 -3.02
N GLU A 198 1.28 -7.92 -4.23
CA GLU A 198 0.75 -9.22 -4.66
C GLU A 198 1.86 -10.23 -4.95
N ASP A 199 2.99 -9.78 -5.50
CA ASP A 199 4.15 -10.63 -5.70
C ASP A 199 4.80 -11.01 -4.36
N LEU A 200 4.87 -10.07 -3.41
CA LEU A 200 5.31 -10.33 -2.04
C LEU A 200 4.45 -11.41 -1.37
N LYS A 201 3.13 -11.41 -1.56
CA LYS A 201 2.26 -12.48 -1.06
C LYS A 201 2.56 -13.83 -1.73
N LYS A 202 2.74 -13.85 -3.05
CA LYS A 202 3.04 -15.09 -3.79
C LYS A 202 4.35 -15.71 -3.35
N ILE A 203 5.43 -14.93 -3.23
CA ILE A 203 6.74 -15.46 -2.82
C ILE A 203 6.80 -15.89 -1.35
N SER A 204 5.89 -15.36 -0.53
CA SER A 204 5.79 -15.70 0.90
C SER A 204 4.67 -16.69 1.21
N ASP A 205 4.05 -17.29 0.18
CA ASP A 205 3.03 -18.31 0.38
C ASP A 205 3.66 -19.64 0.80
N LEU A 206 3.52 -19.97 2.09
CA LEU A 206 4.07 -21.19 2.69
C LEU A 206 3.00 -22.25 2.99
N ARG A 207 1.82 -22.20 2.36
CA ARG A 207 0.69 -23.07 2.71
C ARG A 207 0.90 -24.55 2.38
N ASP A 208 1.70 -24.86 1.37
CA ASP A 208 1.91 -26.24 0.89
C ASP A 208 3.37 -26.72 1.02
N PRO A 209 3.91 -26.85 2.25
CA PRO A 209 5.31 -27.25 2.45
C PRO A 209 5.61 -28.66 1.96
N ALA A 210 4.59 -29.51 1.79
CA ALA A 210 4.75 -30.83 1.18
C ALA A 210 5.19 -30.75 -0.30
N ASN A 211 4.74 -29.73 -1.02
CA ASN A 211 5.07 -29.53 -2.44
C ASN A 211 6.51 -29.06 -2.65
N TRP A 212 7.19 -28.58 -1.60
CA TRP A 212 8.59 -28.18 -1.66
C TRP A 212 9.54 -29.39 -1.83
N TYR A 213 9.06 -30.61 -1.63
CA TYR A 213 9.86 -31.84 -1.68
C TYR A 213 9.28 -32.87 -2.67
N PRO A 214 9.26 -32.58 -3.99
CA PRO A 214 8.62 -33.42 -5.00
C PRO A 214 9.19 -34.85 -5.03
N ASP A 215 10.51 -35.01 -4.97
CA ASP A 215 11.15 -36.33 -5.00
C ASP A 215 10.76 -37.20 -3.80
N ALA A 216 10.68 -36.59 -2.62
CA ALA A 216 10.25 -37.29 -1.42
C ALA A 216 8.77 -37.68 -1.48
N ARG A 217 7.93 -36.95 -2.25
CA ARG A 217 6.52 -37.26 -2.52
C ARG A 217 6.35 -38.30 -3.64
N ALA A 218 7.33 -38.46 -4.53
CA ALA A 218 7.30 -39.44 -5.61
C ALA A 218 7.47 -40.90 -5.13
N ILE A 219 7.91 -41.11 -3.89
CA ILE A 219 8.12 -42.45 -3.31
C ILE A 219 7.22 -42.71 -2.10
N GLN A 220 6.82 -43.98 -1.93
CA GLN A 220 6.14 -44.41 -0.70
C GLN A 220 7.13 -44.40 0.47
N ARG A 221 6.80 -43.67 1.54
CA ARG A 221 7.64 -43.55 2.74
C ARG A 221 6.91 -44.06 3.97
N LYS A 222 7.63 -44.79 4.81
CA LYS A 222 7.16 -45.19 6.15
C LYS A 222 7.75 -44.24 7.18
N ILE A 223 6.89 -43.64 8.00
CA ILE A 223 7.32 -42.82 9.14
C ILE A 223 7.33 -43.72 10.38
N ILE A 224 8.50 -43.84 11.03
CA ILE A 224 8.65 -44.56 12.31
C ILE A 224 9.02 -43.50 13.35
N PHE A 225 8.14 -43.30 14.32
CA PHE A 225 8.33 -42.31 15.39
C PHE A 225 8.75 -43.02 16.68
N HIS A 226 10.04 -42.97 16.99
CA HIS A 226 10.60 -43.49 18.24
C HIS A 226 10.42 -42.44 19.36
N ALA A 227 9.32 -42.55 20.12
CA ALA A 227 9.01 -41.65 21.22
C ALA A 227 9.51 -42.19 22.57
N GLY A 228 10.08 -41.32 23.40
CA GLY A 228 10.50 -41.67 24.76
C GLY A 228 11.23 -40.52 25.46
N PRO A 229 11.41 -40.57 26.79
CA PRO A 229 12.18 -39.56 27.52
C PRO A 229 13.64 -39.54 27.05
N THR A 230 14.39 -38.49 27.37
CA THR A 230 15.86 -38.51 27.19
C THR A 230 16.43 -39.77 27.86
N ASN A 231 17.47 -40.38 27.27
CA ASN A 231 18.12 -41.61 27.77
C ASN A 231 17.26 -42.90 27.81
N SER A 232 16.24 -43.04 26.95
CA SER A 232 15.39 -44.24 26.84
C SER A 232 15.84 -45.27 25.79
N GLY A 233 16.97 -45.04 25.11
CA GLY A 233 17.41 -45.89 23.99
C GLY A 233 16.61 -45.69 22.69
N LYS A 234 15.91 -44.55 22.55
CA LYS A 234 15.08 -44.22 21.37
C LYS A 234 15.85 -43.71 20.13
N VAL A 235 17.16 -43.48 20.25
CA VAL A 235 18.03 -42.92 19.19
C VAL A 235 18.58 -44.06 18.35
#